data_AF-A0A7K6U1Q5-F1
#
_entry.id   AF-A0A7K6U1Q5-F1
#
_cell.length_a   1.000
_cell.length_b   1.000
_cell.length_c   1.000
_cell.angle_alpha   90.00
_cell.angle_beta   90.00
_cell.angle_gamma   90.00
#
_symmetry.space_group_name_H-M   'P 1'
#
loop_
_entity.id
_entity.type
_entity.pdbx_description
1 polymer ?
#
loop_
_entity_poly.entity_id
_entity_poly.type
_entity_poly.pdbx_seq_one_letter_code
_entity_poly.pdbx_strand_id
1 'polypeptide(L)'
;MEEENRTETWHQSLQAVLNALNQTLHGVIFCPSDRLATNATVTRSASSRGGRGGHNDNAYMYILFVMTLFAATVGSLILGYTRSRKVDKRSDPYHVYIKNRVSMI
;
A
#
# COMPACT_ATOMS: atom_id res chain seq x y z
N MET A 1 47.04 24.55 -12.19
CA MET A 1 46.28 23.51 -12.91
C MET A 1 46.07 22.34 -11.96
N GLU A 2 45.31 22.51 -10.87
CA GLU A 2 45.23 21.52 -9.76
C GLU A 2 43.77 21.15 -9.36
N GLU A 3 42.77 21.59 -10.13
CA GLU A 3 41.36 21.35 -9.77
C GLU A 3 40.86 19.94 -10.11
N GLU A 4 41.52 19.24 -11.04
CA GLU A 4 41.13 17.90 -11.49
C GLU A 4 41.28 16.84 -10.39
N ASN A 5 42.30 16.96 -9.53
CA ASN A 5 42.53 16.02 -8.43
C ASN A 5 41.50 16.14 -7.28
N ARG A 6 40.81 17.28 -7.17
CA ARG A 6 39.81 17.50 -6.11
C ARG A 6 38.47 16.84 -6.41
N THR A 7 38.08 16.79 -7.68
CA THR A 7 36.83 16.15 -8.09
C THR A 7 36.96 14.64 -7.98
N GLU A 8 38.09 14.05 -8.37
CA GLU A 8 38.34 12.61 -8.25
C GLU A 8 38.32 12.12 -6.80
N THR A 9 38.97 12.86 -5.90
CA THR A 9 38.98 12.52 -4.46
C THR A 9 37.58 12.63 -3.84
N TRP A 10 36.80 13.64 -4.25
CA TRP A 10 35.41 13.77 -3.84
C TRP A 10 34.54 12.62 -4.38
N HIS A 11 34.73 12.24 -5.64
CA HIS A 11 34.03 11.10 -6.25
C HIS A 11 34.36 9.78 -5.54
N GLN A 12 35.63 9.54 -5.20
CA GLN A 12 36.04 8.35 -4.45
C GLN A 12 35.43 8.32 -3.05
N SER A 13 35.38 9.47 -2.37
CA SER A 13 34.72 9.59 -1.07
C SER A 13 33.22 9.29 -1.16
N LEU A 14 32.55 9.81 -2.19
CA LEU A 14 31.13 9.56 -2.42
C LEU A 14 30.88 8.08 -2.72
N GLN A 15 31.71 7.47 -3.56
CA GLN A 15 31.65 6.05 -3.90
C GLN A 15 31.80 5.17 -2.65
N ALA A 16 32.72 5.52 -1.75
CA ALA A 16 32.94 4.79 -0.50
C ALA A 16 31.71 4.86 0.43
N VAL A 17 31.09 6.04 0.55
CA VAL A 17 29.87 6.23 1.35
C VAL A 17 28.70 5.43 0.78
N LEU A 18 28.50 5.46 -0.54
CA LEU A 18 27.45 4.70 -1.21
C LEU A 18 27.63 3.19 -1.04
N ASN A 19 28.87 2.69 -1.15
CA ASN A 19 29.17 1.27 -0.91
C ASN A 19 28.94 0.86 0.54
N ALA A 20 29.33 1.68 1.52
CA ALA A 20 29.07 1.42 2.93
C ALA A 20 27.56 1.43 3.24
N LEU A 21 26.80 2.34 2.64
CA LEU A 21 25.35 2.38 2.76
C LEU A 21 24.70 1.13 2.17
N ASN A 22 25.15 0.71 0.98
CA ASN A 22 24.65 -0.49 0.32
C ASN A 22 24.95 -1.76 1.14
N GLN A 23 26.16 -1.87 1.69
CA GLN A 23 26.54 -2.96 2.59
C GLN A 23 25.74 -2.95 3.90
N THR A 24 25.40 -1.78 4.42
CA THR A 24 24.58 -1.66 5.64
C THR A 24 23.14 -2.06 5.35
N LEU A 25 22.56 -1.62 4.23
CA LEU A 25 21.21 -2.01 3.82
C LEU A 25 21.11 -3.52 3.57
N HIS A 26 22.07 -4.12 2.87
CA HIS A 26 22.09 -5.57 2.64
C HIS A 26 22.47 -6.37 3.90
N GLY A 27 23.34 -5.84 4.76
CA GLY A 27 23.75 -6.47 6.02
C GLY A 27 22.64 -6.46 7.08
N VAL A 28 21.81 -5.40 7.11
CA VAL A 28 20.60 -5.35 7.95
C VAL A 28 19.55 -6.36 7.48
N ILE A 29 19.49 -6.69 6.19
CA ILE A 29 18.62 -7.73 5.65
C ILE A 29 19.10 -9.14 6.05
N PHE A 30 20.41 -9.33 6.23
CA PHE A 30 21.01 -10.57 6.73
C PHE A 30 21.45 -10.44 8.19
N CYS A 31 20.48 -10.26 9.09
CA CYS A 31 20.72 -10.57 10.49
C CYS A 31 21.07 -12.06 10.59
N PRO A 32 22.21 -12.48 11.18
CA PRO A 32 22.52 -13.88 11.37
C PRO A 32 21.59 -14.44 12.45
N SER A 33 20.43 -14.93 12.02
CA SER A 33 19.45 -15.66 12.82
C SER A 33 19.97 -17.05 13.22
N ASP A 34 21.20 -17.16 13.72
CA ASP A 34 21.81 -18.47 14.00
C ASP A 34 22.52 -18.57 15.36
N ARG A 35 22.44 -17.55 16.24
CA ARG A 35 23.02 -17.65 17.60
C ARG A 35 22.04 -17.81 18.76
N LEU A 36 20.75 -17.99 18.49
CA LEU A 36 19.74 -18.14 19.55
C LEU A 36 18.76 -19.31 19.34
N ALA A 37 19.21 -20.40 18.69
CA ALA A 37 18.35 -21.54 18.37
C ALA A 37 18.83 -22.88 18.92
N THR A 38 19.66 -22.92 19.98
CA THR A 38 20.13 -24.20 20.55
C THR A 38 19.50 -24.57 21.89
N ASN A 39 18.89 -23.62 22.64
CA ASN A 39 18.48 -23.89 24.03
C ASN A 39 17.00 -23.61 24.37
N ALA A 40 16.11 -23.42 23.40
CA ALA A 40 14.67 -23.17 23.68
C ALA A 40 13.81 -24.34 23.17
N THR A 41 13.91 -25.44 23.88
CA THR A 41 13.04 -26.62 23.79
C THR A 41 11.60 -26.24 24.17
N VAL A 42 10.64 -26.70 23.36
CA VAL A 42 9.27 -27.12 23.73
C VAL A 42 8.18 -26.05 23.92
N THR A 43 7.06 -26.32 23.23
CA THR A 43 5.69 -25.78 23.36
C THR A 43 5.42 -24.34 22.93
N ARG A 44 4.90 -24.19 21.70
CA ARG A 44 3.62 -23.48 21.49
C ARG A 44 2.97 -23.85 20.16
N SER A 45 1.94 -24.68 20.26
CA SER A 45 0.87 -24.78 19.28
C SER A 45 0.23 -23.40 19.12
N ALA A 46 0.51 -22.74 18.00
CA ALA A 46 -0.25 -21.57 17.55
C ALA A 46 -0.44 -21.75 16.04
N SER A 47 -1.64 -22.22 15.69
CA SER A 47 -2.34 -21.95 14.44
C SER A 47 -1.51 -21.19 13.39
N SER A 48 -0.96 -21.93 12.44
CA SER A 48 -0.39 -21.42 11.19
C SER A 48 -1.50 -20.81 10.33
N ARG A 49 -2.03 -19.65 10.73
CA ARG A 49 -2.90 -18.83 9.88
C ARG A 49 -2.01 -17.97 8.98
N GLY A 50 -1.90 -18.39 7.73
CA GLY A 50 -1.91 -17.48 6.59
C GLY A 50 -0.66 -16.63 6.33
N GLY A 51 0.52 -17.00 6.83
CA GLY A 51 1.77 -16.37 6.39
C GLY A 51 2.21 -16.90 5.03
N ARG A 52 1.58 -16.47 3.93
CA ARG A 52 2.04 -16.77 2.57
C ARG A 52 2.22 -15.50 1.77
N GLY A 53 3.47 -15.21 1.41
CA GLY A 53 3.82 -14.21 0.41
C GLY A 53 5.17 -13.56 0.66
N GLY A 54 6.22 -14.36 0.85
CA GLY A 54 7.59 -13.86 0.77
C GLY A 54 7.88 -13.41 -0.66
N HIS A 55 8.39 -12.19 -0.77
CA HIS A 55 8.94 -11.53 -1.97
C HIS A 55 7.98 -11.35 -3.16
N ASN A 56 7.46 -10.13 -3.32
CA ASN A 56 6.24 -9.88 -4.09
C ASN A 56 6.38 -8.73 -5.10
N ASP A 57 7.33 -8.83 -6.03
CA ASP A 57 7.48 -7.87 -7.14
C ASP A 57 6.21 -7.72 -8.00
N ASN A 58 5.39 -8.78 -8.07
CA ASN A 58 4.11 -8.78 -8.78
C ASN A 58 2.90 -8.34 -7.94
N ALA A 59 3.04 -8.23 -6.61
CA ALA A 59 1.92 -7.79 -5.76
C ALA A 59 1.61 -6.30 -5.94
N TYR A 60 2.60 -5.49 -6.31
CA TYR A 60 2.37 -4.08 -6.63
C TYR A 60 1.34 -3.91 -7.76
N MET A 61 1.42 -4.73 -8.81
CA MET A 61 0.44 -4.72 -9.91
C MET A 61 -0.96 -5.10 -9.43
N TYR A 62 -1.06 -6.09 -8.53
CA TYR A 62 -2.33 -6.48 -7.92
C TYR A 62 -2.92 -5.36 -7.03
N ILE A 63 -2.09 -4.69 -6.23
CA ILE A 63 -2.53 -3.58 -5.37
C ILE A 63 -3.04 -2.40 -6.21
N LEU A 64 -2.33 -2.03 -7.29
CA LEU A 64 -2.77 -0.99 -8.22
C LEU A 64 -4.08 -1.36 -8.92
N PHE A 65 -4.24 -2.63 -9.31
CA PHE A 65 -5.47 -3.14 -9.90
C PHE A 65 -6.64 -3.07 -8.92
N VAL A 66 -6.44 -3.48 -7.66
CA VAL A 66 -7.46 -3.38 -6.60
C VAL A 66 -7.84 -1.94 -6.32
N MET A 67 -6.89 -1.00 -6.33
CA MET A 67 -7.19 0.43 -6.18
C MET A 67 -8.09 0.95 -7.30
N THR A 68 -7.86 0.50 -8.53
CA THR A 68 -8.71 0.83 -9.69
C THR A 68 -10.10 0.22 -9.57
N LEU A 69 -10.18 -1.07 -9.19
CA LEU A 69 -11.45 -1.74 -8.94
C LEU A 69 -12.25 -1.07 -7.81
N PHE A 70 -11.58 -0.60 -6.76
CA PHE A 70 -12.22 0.12 -5.67
C PHE A 70 -12.87 1.42 -6.17
N ALA A 71 -12.13 2.24 -6.93
CA ALA A 71 -12.66 3.46 -7.52
C ALA A 71 -13.87 3.17 -8.45
N ALA A 72 -13.74 2.16 -9.31
CA ALA A 72 -14.82 1.70 -10.17
C ALA A 72 -16.04 1.19 -9.37
N THR A 73 -15.82 0.53 -8.23
CA THR A 73 -16.89 0.03 -7.36
C THR A 73 -17.65 1.18 -6.70
N VAL A 74 -16.95 2.18 -6.17
CA VAL A 74 -17.59 3.39 -5.61
C VAL A 74 -18.37 4.15 -6.69
N GLY A 75 -17.78 4.33 -7.87
CA GLY A 75 -18.47 4.95 -9.01
C GLY A 75 -19.71 4.16 -9.45
N SER A 76 -19.59 2.83 -9.54
CA SER A 76 -20.70 1.93 -9.89
C SER A 76 -21.78 1.90 -8.82
N LEU A 77 -21.44 2.09 -7.55
CA LEU A 77 -22.41 2.20 -6.46
C LEU A 77 -23.27 3.45 -6.67
N ILE A 78 -22.66 4.61 -6.91
CA ILE A 78 -23.37 5.87 -7.17
C ILE A 78 -24.20 5.76 -8.45
N LEU A 79 -23.63 5.19 -9.52
CA LEU A 79 -24.37 4.93 -10.76
C LEU A 79 -25.51 3.94 -10.56
N GLY A 80 -25.34 2.95 -9.68
CA GLY A 80 -26.39 2.03 -9.25
C GLY A 80 -27.50 2.75 -8.49
N TYR A 81 -27.17 3.68 -7.60
CA TYR A 81 -28.17 4.49 -6.90
C TYR A 81 -28.94 5.42 -7.83
N THR A 82 -28.30 5.97 -8.87
CA THR A 82 -28.95 6.89 -9.81
C THR A 82 -29.71 6.18 -10.94
N ARG A 83 -29.18 5.05 -11.46
CA ARG A 83 -29.72 4.34 -12.62
C ARG A 83 -30.43 3.03 -12.27
N SER A 84 -29.97 2.30 -11.26
CA SER A 84 -30.49 0.96 -10.91
C SER A 84 -31.61 1.00 -9.88
N ARG A 85 -31.58 1.91 -8.89
CA ARG A 85 -32.72 2.15 -8.00
C ARG A 85 -33.80 2.98 -8.68
N LYS A 86 -34.62 2.33 -9.49
CA LYS A 86 -35.95 2.85 -9.87
C LYS A 86 -36.89 2.72 -8.67
N VAL A 87 -36.68 3.54 -7.64
CA VAL A 87 -37.70 3.77 -6.61
C VAL A 87 -38.80 4.59 -7.29
N ASP A 88 -39.99 4.02 -7.39
CA ASP A 88 -41.18 4.74 -7.86
C ASP A 88 -41.29 6.04 -7.05
N LYS A 89 -41.01 7.16 -7.72
CA LYS A 89 -41.02 8.48 -7.08
C LYS A 89 -42.47 8.78 -6.72
N ARG A 90 -42.81 8.68 -5.44
CA ARG A 90 -44.16 8.93 -4.91
C ARG A 90 -44.62 10.39 -5.07
N SER A 91 -43.71 11.30 -5.42
CA SER A 91 -43.98 12.70 -5.70
C SER A 91 -43.00 13.25 -6.74
N ASP A 92 -43.51 14.09 -7.66
CA ASP A 92 -42.72 14.88 -8.60
C ASP A 92 -41.57 15.62 -7.87
N PRO A 93 -40.32 15.58 -8.37
CA PRO A 93 -39.18 16.28 -7.79
C PRO A 93 -39.44 17.73 -7.38
N TYR A 94 -40.30 18.45 -8.10
CA TYR A 94 -40.61 19.85 -7.81
C TYR A 94 -41.65 20.02 -6.69
N HIS A 95 -42.48 19.01 -6.45
CA HIS A 95 -43.54 19.05 -5.45
C HIS A 95 -43.01 18.95 -3.99
N VAL A 96 -41.78 18.45 -3.80
CA VAL A 96 -41.12 18.38 -2.48
C VAL A 96 -40.80 19.78 -1.94
N TYR A 97 -40.39 20.71 -2.81
CA TYR A 97 -40.04 22.07 -2.41
C TYR A 97 -41.25 23.00 -2.22
N ILE A 98 -42.40 22.63 -2.79
CA ILE A 98 -43.65 23.40 -2.69
C ILE A 98 -44.40 23.08 -1.37
N LYS A 99 -44.19 21.89 -0.79
CA LYS A 99 -44.79 21.53 0.50
C LYS A 99 -43.89 21.97 1.65
N ASN A 100 -44.41 22.87 2.50
CA ASN A 100 -43.79 23.30 3.76
C ASN A 100 -43.80 22.20 4.84
N ARG A 101 -43.24 21.02 4.54
CA ARG A 101 -43.02 19.95 5.51
C ARG A 101 -41.65 19.34 5.24
N VAL A 102 -40.83 19.35 6.30
CA VAL A 102 -39.40 18.97 6.39
C VAL A 102 -38.93 18.12 5.21
N SER A 103 -38.07 18.70 4.38
CA SER A 103 -37.42 18.03 3.25
C SER A 103 -36.54 16.90 3.79
N MET A 104 -37.01 15.66 3.68
CA MET A 104 -36.21 14.49 4.01
C MET A 104 -35.58 13.96 2.71
N ILE A 105 -34.25 14.02 2.65
CA ILE A 105 -33.40 13.53 1.54
C ILE A 105 -33.36 12.01 1.52
#